data_AF-A0A4Q4SNN7-F1
#
_entry.id   AF-A0A4Q4SNN7-F1
#
_cell.length_a   1.000
_cell.length_b   1.000
_cell.length_c   1.000
_cell.angle_alpha   90.00
_cell.angle_beta   90.00
_cell.angle_gamma   90.00
#
_symmetry.space_group_name_H-M   'P 1'
#
loop_
_entity.id
_entity.type
_entity.pdbx_description
1 polymer ?
#
loop_
_entity_poly.entity_id
_entity_poly.type
_entity_poly.pdbx_seq_one_letter_code
_entity_poly.pdbx_strand_id
1 'polypeptide(L)'
;MKLILSTSNTMSGGPSVIRRPFFEKSNTELTSSLRANFAAHQPSPTPSKTNYATWTTKADSALYVPTHTPSPLAEPRESYDITVKLFYLPNIPTDRRCAQTREAIELVLKELGTSSIDLLIVSFPGITFDADDEDSDLDDDDPPSPPSATQSTSENTAGDCPEAGAPPEDIETMVTTWRSLEKLHAEGLVSKLGIAEFGVARLTKFLEQTKIKPSVNQINVRDCCVVPKPLILYAKQQQIELLTHNDCTNILPRGTLRQILGSGEEGSGVLAGNGNDEGLRGDVEPQWVVKYTAVVKDRGVVESKGYFAVAELRDS
;
A
#
# COMPACT_ATOMS: atom_id res chain seq x y z
N MET A 1 5.78 -17.84 10.89
CA MET A 1 6.91 -16.89 11.07
C MET A 1 6.58 -15.58 10.34
N LYS A 2 6.96 -14.40 10.85
CA LYS A 2 6.73 -13.12 10.15
C LYS A 2 7.89 -12.81 9.19
N LEU A 3 7.59 -12.33 7.99
CA LEU A 3 8.55 -11.82 7.01
C LEU A 3 8.30 -10.32 6.82
N ILE A 4 9.35 -9.50 6.99
CA ILE A 4 9.30 -8.05 6.79
C ILE A 4 10.15 -7.72 5.58
N LEU A 5 9.48 -7.32 4.50
CA LEU A 5 10.11 -6.96 3.23
C LEU A 5 10.28 -5.46 3.14
N SER A 6 11.46 -4.98 2.76
CA SER A 6 11.73 -3.55 2.58
C SER A 6 12.24 -3.25 1.18
N THR A 7 11.78 -2.17 0.58
CA THR A 7 12.37 -1.63 -0.66
C THR A 7 13.57 -0.73 -0.42
N SER A 8 13.86 -0.38 0.85
CA SER A 8 14.72 0.75 1.21
C SER A 8 14.27 2.06 0.53
N ASN A 9 15.09 3.11 0.58
CA ASN A 9 14.82 4.36 -0.12
C ASN A 9 14.98 4.17 -1.65
N THR A 10 13.86 4.22 -2.38
CA THR A 10 13.83 4.06 -3.84
C THR A 10 14.35 5.29 -4.59
N MET A 11 14.58 6.42 -3.91
CA MET A 11 15.15 7.65 -4.49
C MET A 11 16.68 7.64 -4.55
N SER A 12 17.35 6.79 -3.76
CA SER A 12 18.82 6.80 -3.58
C SER A 12 19.60 5.97 -4.60
N GLY A 13 18.95 5.40 -5.62
CA GLY A 13 19.60 4.54 -6.61
C GLY A 13 20.61 5.29 -7.49
N GLY A 14 21.85 4.78 -7.57
CA GLY A 14 22.94 5.28 -8.43
C GLY A 14 22.64 5.26 -9.94
N PRO A 15 23.60 5.64 -10.81
CA PRO A 15 23.41 6.34 -12.09
C PRO A 15 22.73 5.54 -13.24
N SER A 16 22.10 4.41 -12.97
CA SER A 16 21.19 3.79 -13.92
C SER A 16 19.89 4.59 -13.97
N VAL A 17 19.94 5.69 -14.72
CA VAL A 17 18.78 6.43 -15.24
C VAL A 17 18.05 5.51 -16.22
N ILE A 18 17.46 4.43 -15.73
CA ILE A 18 16.22 3.96 -16.31
C ILE A 18 15.22 5.00 -15.82
N ARG A 19 14.83 5.92 -16.70
CA ARG A 19 13.67 6.78 -16.47
C ARG A 19 12.50 5.86 -16.15
N ARG A 20 12.27 5.58 -14.87
CA ARG A 20 11.06 4.90 -14.42
C ARG A 20 9.92 5.81 -14.89
N PRO A 21 8.93 5.29 -15.63
CA PRO A 21 7.84 6.12 -16.09
C PRO A 21 7.19 6.79 -14.88
N PHE A 22 6.93 8.10 -14.98
CA PHE A 22 6.30 8.90 -13.92
C PHE A 22 4.89 8.38 -13.51
N PHE A 23 4.38 7.36 -14.21
CA PHE A 23 3.03 6.79 -14.06
C PHE A 23 3.05 5.27 -13.80
N GLU A 24 4.08 4.74 -13.16
CA GLU A 24 4.10 3.33 -12.76
C GLU A 24 3.07 3.08 -11.62
N LYS A 25 2.20 2.07 -11.80
CA LYS A 25 1.23 1.67 -10.76
C LYS A 25 1.96 1.19 -9.51
N SER A 26 1.39 1.43 -8.32
CA SER A 26 2.06 1.17 -7.05
C SER A 26 2.53 -0.28 -6.83
N ASN A 27 1.80 -1.26 -7.37
CA ASN A 27 2.20 -2.67 -7.32
C ASN A 27 3.49 -2.94 -8.11
N THR A 28 3.65 -2.29 -9.27
CA THR A 28 4.79 -2.48 -10.16
C THR A 28 6.02 -1.81 -9.56
N GLU A 29 5.86 -0.60 -9.01
CA GLU A 29 6.91 0.09 -8.26
C GLU A 29 7.35 -0.71 -7.03
N LEU A 30 6.41 -1.25 -6.24
CA LEU A 30 6.69 -2.07 -5.07
C LEU A 30 7.50 -3.32 -5.46
N THR A 31 6.99 -4.09 -6.43
CA THR A 31 7.56 -5.38 -6.80
C THR A 31 8.92 -5.24 -7.48
N SER A 32 9.09 -4.25 -8.37
CA SER A 32 10.38 -3.95 -8.99
C SER A 32 11.41 -3.46 -7.99
N SER A 33 11.00 -2.61 -7.03
CA SER A 33 11.90 -2.09 -6.00
C SER A 33 12.30 -3.15 -4.97
N LEU A 34 11.39 -4.07 -4.61
CA LEU A 34 11.73 -5.22 -3.77
C LEU A 34 12.79 -6.10 -4.46
N ARG A 35 12.56 -6.47 -5.73
CA ARG A 35 13.52 -7.28 -6.50
C ARG A 35 14.88 -6.58 -6.62
N ALA A 36 14.90 -5.29 -6.95
CA ALA A 36 16.12 -4.51 -7.04
C ALA A 36 16.87 -4.46 -5.70
N ASN A 37 16.16 -4.26 -4.59
CA ASN A 37 16.77 -4.23 -3.26
C ASN A 37 17.34 -5.60 -2.86
N PHE A 38 16.64 -6.69 -3.18
CA PHE A 38 17.12 -8.04 -2.89
C PHE A 38 18.37 -8.37 -3.70
N ALA A 39 18.38 -8.07 -5.00
CA ALA A 39 19.53 -8.28 -5.87
C ALA A 39 20.76 -7.48 -5.42
N ALA A 40 20.59 -6.27 -4.90
CA ALA A 40 21.68 -5.44 -4.39
C ALA A 40 22.34 -6.00 -3.11
N HIS A 41 21.59 -6.78 -2.31
CA HIS A 41 22.07 -7.38 -1.07
C HIS A 41 22.53 -8.84 -1.24
N GLN A 42 22.15 -9.49 -2.34
CA GLN A 42 22.58 -10.84 -2.63
C GLN A 42 24.06 -10.84 -3.06
N PRO A 43 24.86 -11.81 -2.59
CA PRO A 43 26.21 -12.01 -3.12
C PRO A 43 26.14 -12.35 -4.61
N SER A 44 27.20 -11.99 -5.35
CA SER A 44 27.31 -12.18 -6.80
C SER A 44 26.87 -13.59 -7.23
N PRO A 45 26.22 -13.76 -8.40
CA PRO A 45 25.69 -15.04 -8.85
C PRO A 45 26.86 -16.01 -9.09
N THR A 46 27.18 -16.77 -8.06
CA THR A 46 28.05 -17.94 -8.14
C THR A 46 27.15 -19.16 -8.29
N PRO A 47 27.59 -20.21 -8.99
CA PRO A 47 26.76 -21.38 -9.31
C PRO A 47 26.36 -22.24 -8.10
N SER A 48 26.77 -21.87 -6.88
CA SER A 48 26.38 -22.53 -5.64
C SER A 48 25.24 -21.77 -4.96
N LYS A 49 24.06 -22.41 -4.94
CA LYS A 49 22.90 -22.20 -4.05
C LYS A 49 23.01 -20.95 -3.14
N THR A 50 22.27 -19.90 -3.48
CA THR A 50 22.22 -18.66 -2.69
C THR A 50 21.52 -18.91 -1.35
N ASN A 51 22.30 -19.02 -0.27
CA ASN A 51 21.73 -19.13 1.07
C ASN A 51 21.19 -17.76 1.52
N TYR A 52 19.87 -17.66 1.69
CA TYR A 52 19.19 -16.42 2.03
C TYR A 52 19.61 -15.85 3.40
N ALA A 53 20.12 -16.70 4.31
CA ALA A 53 20.54 -16.27 5.64
C ALA A 53 21.75 -15.32 5.64
N THR A 54 22.48 -15.21 4.51
CA THR A 54 23.67 -14.34 4.40
C THR A 54 23.34 -12.86 4.25
N TRP A 55 22.14 -12.53 3.75
CA TRP A 55 21.71 -11.15 3.45
C TRP A 55 20.37 -10.78 4.12
N THR A 56 19.82 -11.68 4.93
CA THR A 56 18.61 -11.48 5.74
C THR A 56 18.96 -11.55 7.22
N THR A 57 18.14 -10.94 8.07
CA THR A 57 18.36 -10.96 9.52
C THR A 57 17.12 -11.46 10.24
N LYS A 58 17.29 -12.50 11.05
CA LYS A 58 16.24 -12.97 11.97
C LYS A 58 16.36 -12.19 13.27
N ALA A 59 15.32 -11.45 13.62
CA ALA A 59 15.19 -10.76 14.90
C ALA A 59 13.85 -11.16 15.52
N ASP A 60 13.91 -11.64 16.78
CA ASP A 60 12.77 -12.21 17.49
C ASP A 60 12.05 -13.31 16.68
N SER A 61 10.77 -13.09 16.36
CA SER A 61 9.93 -13.97 15.54
C SER A 61 9.79 -13.53 14.08
N ALA A 62 10.55 -12.52 13.66
CA ALA A 62 10.51 -11.94 12.32
C ALA A 62 11.82 -12.15 11.54
N LEU A 63 11.70 -12.31 10.23
CA LEU A 63 12.82 -12.30 9.29
C LEU A 63 12.74 -11.03 8.45
N TYR A 64 13.78 -10.19 8.52
CA TYR A 64 13.94 -9.01 7.70
C TYR A 64 14.61 -9.39 6.37
N VAL A 65 13.96 -9.03 5.27
CA VAL A 65 14.40 -9.33 3.90
C VAL A 65 14.43 -8.02 3.08
N PRO A 66 15.61 -7.47 2.74
CA PRO A 66 16.92 -7.83 3.26
C PRO A 66 17.07 -7.42 4.74
N THR A 67 18.24 -7.64 5.33
CA THR A 67 18.60 -7.05 6.64
C THR A 67 18.27 -5.56 6.67
N HIS A 68 17.45 -5.14 7.64
CA HIS A 68 16.99 -3.76 7.74
C HIS A 68 18.11 -2.83 8.22
N THR A 69 18.52 -1.92 7.34
CA THR A 69 19.45 -0.83 7.64
C THR A 69 18.71 0.49 7.44
N PRO A 70 18.31 1.19 8.53
CA PRO A 70 17.59 2.45 8.43
C PRO A 70 18.34 3.51 7.63
N SER A 71 17.61 4.29 6.85
CA SER A 71 18.11 5.45 6.11
C SER A 71 17.47 6.75 6.63
N PRO A 72 17.93 7.28 7.78
CA PRO A 72 17.31 8.44 8.41
C PRO A 72 17.39 9.69 7.52
N LEU A 73 16.41 10.58 7.70
CA LEU A 73 16.34 11.85 6.99
C LEU A 73 17.48 12.79 7.40
N ALA A 74 17.94 13.61 6.44
CA ALA A 74 19.10 14.48 6.66
C ALA A 74 18.77 15.76 7.45
N GLU A 75 17.58 16.32 7.25
CA GLU A 75 17.13 17.55 7.91
C GLU A 75 16.33 17.25 9.20
N PRO A 76 16.06 18.26 10.06
CA PRO A 76 15.17 18.09 11.20
C PRO A 76 13.77 17.64 10.78
N ARG A 77 13.08 16.90 11.67
CA ARG A 77 11.71 16.39 11.44
C ARG A 77 10.72 17.46 10.94
N GLU A 78 10.86 18.68 11.44
CA GLU A 78 9.99 19.83 11.15
C GLU A 78 10.04 20.23 9.66
N SER A 79 11.17 20.03 8.99
CA SER A 79 11.39 20.35 7.59
C SER A 79 10.66 19.41 6.62
N TYR A 80 10.10 18.30 7.11
CA TYR A 80 9.47 17.30 6.25
C TYR A 80 7.95 17.28 6.37
N ASP A 81 7.30 17.01 5.24
CA ASP A 81 5.97 16.43 5.15
C ASP A 81 6.10 14.94 4.85
N ILE A 82 5.75 14.11 5.83
CA ILE A 82 5.80 12.65 5.75
C ILE A 82 4.37 12.12 5.58
N THR A 83 4.12 11.54 4.41
CA THR A 83 2.86 10.87 4.10
C THR A 83 3.07 9.37 4.08
N VAL A 84 2.21 8.65 4.79
CA VAL A 84 2.16 7.20 4.83
C VAL A 84 0.82 6.73 4.29
N LYS A 85 0.83 5.79 3.36
CA LYS A 85 -0.38 5.09 2.89
C LYS A 85 -0.30 3.61 3.26
N LEU A 86 -1.24 3.16 4.09
CA LEU A 86 -1.35 1.77 4.53
C LEU A 86 -2.45 1.06 3.74
N PHE A 87 -2.09 -0.07 3.12
CA PHE A 87 -2.98 -0.95 2.38
C PHE A 87 -3.32 -2.16 3.25
N TYR A 88 -4.56 -2.23 3.70
CA TYR A 88 -5.10 -3.45 4.28
C TYR A 88 -5.37 -4.46 3.17
N LEU A 89 -4.93 -5.70 3.37
CA LEU A 89 -5.07 -6.76 2.38
C LEU A 89 -6.29 -7.64 2.68
N PRO A 90 -6.88 -8.27 1.65
CA PRO A 90 -8.03 -9.15 1.84
C PRO A 90 -7.68 -10.37 2.68
N ASN A 91 -8.68 -10.96 3.34
CA ASN A 91 -8.59 -12.16 4.18
C ASN A 91 -7.78 -11.99 5.48
N ILE A 92 -7.47 -10.75 5.87
CA ILE A 92 -6.78 -10.46 7.13
C ILE A 92 -7.80 -10.03 8.21
N PRO A 93 -7.83 -10.70 9.38
CA PRO A 93 -8.74 -10.36 10.47
C PRO A 93 -8.62 -8.91 10.94
N THR A 94 -9.76 -8.29 11.21
CA THR A 94 -9.88 -6.84 11.47
C THR A 94 -9.42 -6.46 12.89
N ASP A 95 -9.50 -7.40 13.82
CA ASP A 95 -8.98 -7.29 15.19
C ASP A 95 -7.46 -7.07 15.24
N ARG A 96 -6.74 -7.55 14.22
CA ARG A 96 -5.29 -7.38 14.10
C ARG A 96 -4.89 -6.01 13.55
N ARG A 97 -5.81 -5.28 12.90
CA ARG A 97 -5.48 -4.03 12.19
C ARG A 97 -4.87 -2.98 13.11
N CYS A 98 -5.38 -2.81 14.33
CA CYS A 98 -4.83 -1.83 15.27
C CYS A 98 -3.33 -2.06 15.53
N ALA A 99 -2.93 -3.33 15.76
CA ALA A 99 -1.54 -3.68 15.99
C ALA A 99 -0.71 -3.56 14.71
N GLN A 100 -1.26 -3.98 13.57
CA GLN A 100 -0.62 -3.90 12.27
C GLN A 100 -0.37 -2.45 11.82
N THR A 101 -1.32 -1.54 12.03
CA THR A 101 -1.15 -0.11 11.74
C THR A 101 -0.02 0.48 12.56
N ARG A 102 0.00 0.21 13.87
CA ARG A 102 1.06 0.71 14.75
C ARG A 102 2.42 0.17 14.32
N GLU A 103 2.53 -1.14 14.06
CA GLU A 103 3.75 -1.76 13.56
C GLU A 103 4.23 -1.14 12.23
N ALA A 104 3.30 -0.89 11.29
CA ALA A 104 3.62 -0.26 10.02
C ALA A 104 4.18 1.16 10.19
N ILE A 105 3.59 1.97 11.08
CA ILE A 105 4.07 3.31 11.39
C ILE A 105 5.44 3.23 12.07
N GLU A 106 5.63 2.36 13.06
CA GLU A 106 6.90 2.19 13.76
C GLU A 106 8.04 1.79 12.82
N LEU A 107 7.77 0.92 11.83
CA LEU A 107 8.74 0.57 10.80
C LEU A 107 9.15 1.78 9.94
N VAL A 108 8.19 2.62 9.54
CA VAL A 108 8.46 3.85 8.78
C VAL A 108 9.21 4.88 9.64
N LEU A 109 8.80 5.07 10.89
CA LEU A 109 9.47 6.00 11.83
C LEU A 109 10.93 5.59 12.07
N LYS A 110 11.17 4.28 12.27
CA LYS A 110 12.52 3.73 12.42
C LYS A 110 13.34 3.92 11.15
N GLU A 111 12.78 3.67 9.97
CA GLU A 111 13.44 3.87 8.68
C GLU A 111 13.89 5.32 8.49
N LEU A 112 12.99 6.27 8.76
CA LEU A 112 13.21 7.70 8.53
C LEU A 112 13.94 8.39 9.69
N GLY A 113 14.12 7.73 10.83
CA GLY A 113 14.72 8.33 12.03
C GLY A 113 13.86 9.44 12.62
N THR A 114 12.53 9.29 12.58
CA THR A 114 11.57 10.32 13.01
C THR A 114 10.66 9.84 14.13
N SER A 115 9.97 10.78 14.80
CA SER A 115 9.08 10.49 15.94
C SER A 115 7.59 10.50 15.60
N SER A 116 7.19 11.06 14.46
CA SER A 116 5.79 11.17 14.02
C SER A 116 5.69 11.31 12.51
N ILE A 117 4.50 11.11 11.96
CA ILE A 117 4.17 11.35 10.55
C ILE A 117 3.07 12.41 10.40
N ASP A 118 3.07 13.13 9.28
CA ASP A 118 2.14 14.25 9.06
C ASP A 118 0.77 13.78 8.56
N LEU A 119 0.73 12.74 7.71
CA LEU A 119 -0.51 12.22 7.12
C LEU A 119 -0.47 10.69 7.02
N LEU A 120 -1.47 10.02 7.61
CA LEU A 120 -1.74 8.59 7.40
C LEU A 120 -3.00 8.41 6.56
N ILE A 121 -2.87 7.78 5.39
CA ILE A 121 -3.97 7.40 4.52
C ILE A 121 -4.17 5.89 4.62
N VAL A 122 -5.40 5.42 4.82
CA VAL A 122 -5.72 3.99 4.78
C VAL A 122 -6.51 3.62 3.54
N SER A 123 -6.14 2.48 2.95
CA SER A 123 -6.85 1.83 1.84
C SER A 123 -7.42 0.50 2.33
N PHE A 124 -8.71 0.30 2.08
CA PHE A 124 -9.46 -0.88 2.51
C PHE A 124 -9.61 -1.89 1.36
N PRO A 125 -9.59 -3.21 1.65
CA PRO A 125 -9.72 -4.23 0.63
C PRO A 125 -11.11 -4.17 -0.04
N GLY A 126 -11.14 -4.36 -1.36
CA GLY A 126 -12.38 -4.39 -2.14
C GLY A 126 -13.05 -3.02 -2.32
N ILE A 127 -12.49 -1.93 -1.77
CA ILE A 127 -13.00 -0.58 -2.02
C ILE A 127 -12.31 -0.01 -3.25
N THR A 128 -13.12 0.38 -4.23
CA THR A 128 -12.70 1.11 -5.42
C THR A 128 -13.62 2.30 -5.61
N PHE A 129 -13.08 3.34 -6.23
CA PHE A 129 -13.83 4.50 -6.68
C PHE A 129 -14.24 4.29 -8.13
N ASP A 130 -15.54 4.24 -8.36
CA ASP A 130 -16.12 4.36 -9.69
C ASP A 130 -16.74 5.75 -9.79
N ALA A 131 -16.31 6.51 -10.81
CA ALA A 131 -16.81 7.86 -11.04
C ALA A 131 -18.21 7.85 -11.67
N ASP A 132 -18.56 6.78 -12.37
CA ASP A 132 -19.81 6.64 -13.12
C ASP A 132 -20.97 6.16 -12.22
N ASP A 133 -20.67 5.45 -11.13
CA ASP A 133 -21.66 5.02 -10.12
C ASP A 133 -22.25 6.18 -9.28
N GLU A 134 -21.56 7.33 -9.22
CA GLU A 134 -22.02 8.48 -8.44
C GLU A 134 -23.11 9.30 -9.15
N ASP A 135 -23.27 9.14 -10.46
CA ASP A 135 -24.30 9.82 -11.24
C ASP A 135 -25.65 9.09 -11.15
N SER A 136 -25.68 7.78 -10.87
CA SER A 136 -26.93 7.01 -10.78
C SER A 136 -27.75 7.23 -9.50
N ASP A 137 -27.16 7.79 -8.45
CA ASP A 137 -27.84 8.01 -7.15
C ASP A 137 -28.53 9.39 -7.04
N LEU A 138 -28.40 10.25 -8.07
CA LEU A 138 -28.95 11.61 -8.07
C LEU A 138 -30.13 11.81 -9.02
N ASP A 139 -30.42 10.85 -9.90
CA ASP A 139 -31.49 10.90 -10.89
C ASP A 139 -32.60 9.87 -10.59
N ASP A 140 -33.23 9.99 -9.41
CA ASP A 140 -34.36 9.15 -8.97
C ASP A 140 -35.71 9.47 -9.69
N ASP A 141 -35.67 10.04 -10.91
CA ASP A 141 -36.87 10.44 -11.68
C ASP A 141 -36.95 9.88 -13.11
N ASP A 142 -36.03 8.99 -13.55
CA ASP A 142 -36.12 8.37 -14.88
C ASP A 142 -36.70 6.94 -14.84
N PRO A 143 -37.66 6.58 -15.72
CA PRO A 143 -38.34 5.29 -15.67
C PRO A 143 -37.42 4.13 -16.11
N PRO A 144 -37.70 2.88 -15.69
CA PRO A 144 -36.80 1.75 -15.92
C PRO A 144 -36.67 1.44 -17.42
N SER A 145 -35.48 1.64 -17.95
CA SER A 145 -35.12 1.22 -19.31
C SER A 145 -34.78 -0.28 -19.35
N PRO A 146 -35.09 -0.99 -20.45
CA PRO A 146 -35.00 -2.44 -20.54
C PRO A 146 -33.54 -2.95 -20.61
N PRO A 147 -33.28 -4.23 -20.35
CA PRO A 147 -31.93 -4.76 -20.20
C PRO A 147 -31.22 -4.80 -21.56
N SER A 148 -30.39 -3.80 -21.84
CA SER A 148 -29.44 -3.88 -22.94
C SER A 148 -28.23 -4.67 -22.48
N ALA A 149 -28.13 -5.89 -23.00
CA ALA A 149 -26.92 -6.69 -22.93
C ALA A 149 -25.80 -5.97 -23.68
N THR A 150 -24.81 -5.46 -22.96
CA THR A 150 -23.56 -4.99 -23.54
C THR A 150 -22.44 -5.88 -23.03
N GLN A 151 -22.14 -6.92 -23.82
CA GLN A 151 -20.85 -7.59 -23.76
C GLN A 151 -19.81 -6.58 -24.25
N SER A 152 -19.04 -6.01 -23.33
CA SER A 152 -17.81 -5.28 -23.64
C SER A 152 -16.64 -6.22 -23.36
N THR A 153 -16.27 -7.01 -24.36
CA THR A 153 -14.98 -7.70 -24.41
C THR A 153 -13.90 -6.68 -24.72
N SER A 154 -13.21 -6.17 -23.70
CA SER A 154 -11.94 -5.46 -23.86
C SER A 154 -10.80 -6.41 -23.52
N GLU A 155 -10.43 -7.26 -24.48
CA GLU A 155 -9.14 -7.94 -24.49
C GLU A 155 -8.07 -6.98 -25.04
N ASN A 156 -6.93 -6.93 -24.32
CA ASN A 156 -5.65 -6.28 -24.62
C ASN A 156 -5.33 -4.95 -23.93
N THR A 157 -5.05 -5.02 -22.63
CA THR A 157 -4.06 -4.16 -21.97
C THR A 157 -3.11 -5.03 -21.15
N ALA A 158 -1.85 -5.12 -21.56
CA ALA A 158 -0.80 -5.72 -20.75
C ALA A 158 -0.52 -4.81 -19.54
N GLY A 159 -1.19 -5.07 -18.42
CA GLY A 159 -1.08 -4.23 -17.21
C GLY A 159 -2.22 -4.40 -16.19
N ASP A 160 -3.19 -5.29 -16.44
CA ASP A 160 -4.27 -5.55 -15.50
C ASP A 160 -3.77 -6.38 -14.31
N CYS A 161 -3.82 -5.76 -13.14
CA CYS A 161 -3.91 -6.52 -11.89
C CYS A 161 -5.20 -7.33 -11.98
N PRO A 162 -5.15 -8.67 -11.92
CA PRO A 162 -6.38 -9.44 -11.90
C PRO A 162 -7.21 -8.96 -10.71
N GLU A 163 -8.45 -8.55 -10.99
CA GLU A 163 -9.48 -8.32 -9.98
C GLU A 163 -9.80 -9.64 -9.29
N ALA A 164 -8.90 -10.07 -8.40
CA ALA A 164 -9.19 -11.11 -7.43
C ALA A 164 -10.10 -10.48 -6.37
N GLY A 165 -11.39 -10.45 -6.70
CA GLY A 165 -12.49 -9.85 -5.95
C GLY A 165 -12.61 -10.40 -4.54
N ALA A 166 -12.11 -9.63 -3.58
CA ALA A 166 -12.71 -9.61 -2.26
C ALA A 166 -13.94 -8.70 -2.32
N PRO A 167 -15.07 -9.08 -1.71
CA PRO A 167 -16.22 -8.20 -1.62
C PRO A 167 -15.80 -6.88 -0.94
N PRO A 168 -16.40 -5.74 -1.34
CA PRO A 168 -16.17 -4.48 -0.67
C PRO A 168 -16.39 -4.63 0.83
N GLU A 169 -15.44 -4.13 1.62
CA GLU A 169 -15.56 -4.16 3.07
C GLU A 169 -16.74 -3.30 3.54
N ASP A 170 -17.45 -3.76 4.58
CA ASP A 170 -18.60 -3.04 5.12
C ASP A 170 -18.17 -1.81 5.94
N ILE A 171 -19.09 -0.85 6.06
CA ILE A 171 -18.84 0.43 6.76
C ILE A 171 -18.53 0.22 8.26
N GLU A 172 -19.16 -0.74 8.93
CA GLU A 172 -18.97 -0.97 10.36
C GLU A 172 -17.55 -1.44 10.67
N THR A 173 -17.03 -2.33 9.82
CA THR A 173 -15.65 -2.80 9.89
C THR A 173 -14.65 -1.67 9.62
N MET A 174 -14.91 -0.83 8.61
CA MET A 174 -14.06 0.34 8.33
C MET A 174 -14.06 1.34 9.48
N VAL A 175 -15.22 1.60 10.09
CA VAL A 175 -15.36 2.47 11.28
C VAL A 175 -14.62 1.89 12.49
N THR A 176 -14.67 0.57 12.69
CA THR A 176 -13.92 -0.10 13.77
C THR A 176 -12.42 0.09 13.60
N THR A 177 -11.92 -0.03 12.37
CA THR A 177 -10.53 0.27 12.03
C THR A 177 -10.22 1.74 12.26
N TRP A 178 -11.09 2.65 11.83
CA TRP A 178 -10.92 4.09 11.98
C TRP A 178 -10.77 4.52 13.45
N ARG A 179 -11.56 3.96 14.36
CA ARG A 179 -11.45 4.22 15.81
C ARG A 179 -10.06 3.90 16.37
N SER A 180 -9.35 2.94 15.78
CA SER A 180 -7.96 2.64 16.14
C SER A 180 -7.00 3.71 15.62
N LEU A 181 -7.25 4.26 14.43
CA LEU A 181 -6.46 5.37 13.87
C LEU A 181 -6.67 6.66 14.66
N GLU A 182 -7.89 6.92 15.13
CA GLU A 182 -8.20 8.06 16.01
C GLU A 182 -7.36 8.04 17.28
N LYS A 183 -7.06 6.86 17.83
CA LYS A 183 -6.17 6.70 19.00
C LYS A 183 -4.73 7.08 18.65
N LEU A 184 -4.21 6.62 17.51
CA LEU A 184 -2.85 6.95 17.06
C LEU A 184 -2.69 8.45 16.80
N HIS A 185 -3.74 9.10 16.29
CA HIS A 185 -3.79 10.56 16.17
C HIS A 185 -3.79 11.24 17.56
N ALA A 186 -4.62 10.77 18.50
CA ALA A 186 -4.65 11.31 19.86
C ALA A 186 -3.32 11.12 20.63
N GLU A 187 -2.57 10.06 20.33
CA GLU A 187 -1.22 9.81 20.87
C GLU A 187 -0.15 10.72 20.25
N GLY A 188 -0.45 11.45 19.17
CA GLY A 188 0.49 12.35 18.48
C GLY A 188 1.45 11.65 17.52
N LEU A 189 1.27 10.35 17.26
CA LEU A 189 2.07 9.62 16.26
C LEU A 189 1.75 10.09 14.83
N VAL A 190 0.51 10.54 14.61
CA VAL A 190 -0.01 10.95 13.31
C VAL A 190 -0.73 12.28 13.43
N SER A 191 -0.38 13.28 12.62
CA SER A 191 -1.03 14.60 12.68
C SER A 191 -2.34 14.70 11.90
N LYS A 192 -2.46 14.01 10.77
CA LYS A 192 -3.66 14.01 9.92
C LYS A 192 -4.03 12.60 9.48
N LEU A 193 -5.33 12.32 9.40
CA LEU A 193 -5.86 11.04 8.95
C LEU A 193 -6.55 11.18 7.60
N GLY A 194 -6.42 10.16 6.77
CA GLY A 194 -7.06 10.12 5.46
C GLY A 194 -7.54 8.72 5.11
N ILE A 195 -8.43 8.68 4.13
CA ILE A 195 -9.03 7.48 3.55
C ILE A 195 -8.76 7.46 2.05
N ALA A 196 -9.00 6.33 1.41
CA ALA A 196 -8.92 6.20 -0.04
C ALA A 196 -10.17 5.54 -0.62
N GLU A 197 -10.58 5.97 -1.81
CA GLU A 197 -11.64 5.41 -2.65
C GLU A 197 -13.07 5.63 -2.12
N PHE A 198 -13.35 6.71 -1.38
CA PHE A 198 -14.70 6.98 -0.86
C PHE A 198 -15.47 7.94 -1.77
N GLY A 199 -16.54 7.46 -2.39
CA GLY A 199 -17.57 8.30 -3.02
C GLY A 199 -18.48 9.01 -2.00
N VAL A 200 -19.34 9.92 -2.44
CA VAL A 200 -20.24 10.73 -1.60
C VAL A 200 -21.10 9.86 -0.69
N ALA A 201 -21.73 8.82 -1.23
CA ALA A 201 -22.63 7.94 -0.45
C ALA A 201 -21.88 7.22 0.69
N ARG A 202 -20.71 6.67 0.39
CA ARG A 202 -19.85 5.98 1.36
C ARG A 202 -19.28 6.96 2.39
N LEU A 203 -18.78 8.10 1.92
CA LEU A 203 -18.20 9.14 2.76
C LEU A 203 -19.23 9.67 3.76
N THR A 204 -20.47 9.91 3.32
CA THR A 204 -21.55 10.39 4.19
C THR A 204 -21.80 9.42 5.35
N LYS A 205 -22.06 8.15 5.05
CA LYS A 205 -22.30 7.10 6.07
C LYS A 205 -21.12 6.90 7.01
N PHE A 206 -19.90 7.07 6.48
CA PHE A 206 -18.68 6.94 7.27
C PHE A 206 -18.53 8.11 8.25
N LEU A 207 -18.69 9.35 7.78
CA LEU A 207 -18.51 10.56 8.58
C LEU A 207 -19.47 10.63 9.78
N GLU A 208 -20.69 10.13 9.64
CA GLU A 208 -21.69 10.02 10.72
C GLU A 208 -21.18 9.22 11.93
N GLN A 209 -20.21 8.33 11.73
CA GLN A 209 -19.70 7.42 12.74
C GLN A 209 -18.27 7.73 13.20
N THR A 210 -17.61 8.72 12.60
CA THR A 210 -16.26 9.16 12.97
C THR A 210 -16.29 10.27 14.02
N LYS A 211 -15.35 10.22 14.98
CA LYS A 211 -15.13 11.32 15.93
C LYS A 211 -14.13 12.32 15.37
N ILE A 212 -13.06 11.82 14.77
CA ILE A 212 -12.07 12.61 14.04
C ILE A 212 -12.33 12.38 12.56
N LYS A 213 -12.75 13.44 11.85
CA LYS A 213 -13.01 13.34 10.41
C LYS A 213 -11.69 13.11 9.66
N PRO A 214 -11.69 12.30 8.58
CA PRO A 214 -10.57 12.28 7.65
C PRO A 214 -10.36 13.69 7.09
N SER A 215 -9.12 14.17 7.07
CA SER A 215 -8.76 15.43 6.41
C SER A 215 -8.51 15.26 4.92
N VAL A 216 -8.27 14.03 4.47
CA VAL A 216 -7.92 13.68 3.09
C VAL A 216 -8.75 12.48 2.63
N ASN A 217 -9.25 12.55 1.40
CA ASN A 217 -9.77 11.39 0.67
C ASN A 217 -9.02 11.25 -0.66
N GLN A 218 -8.32 10.13 -0.80
CA GLN A 218 -7.53 9.82 -1.98
C GLN A 218 -8.36 9.02 -2.98
N ILE A 219 -8.41 9.43 -4.24
CA ILE A 219 -9.23 8.77 -5.26
C ILE A 219 -8.39 8.37 -6.47
N ASN A 220 -8.62 7.16 -6.95
CA ASN A 220 -8.08 6.64 -8.19
C ASN A 220 -9.05 6.94 -9.34
N VAL A 221 -8.71 7.93 -10.15
CA VAL A 221 -9.51 8.28 -11.31
C VAL A 221 -8.94 7.49 -12.49
N ARG A 222 -9.46 6.27 -12.67
CA ARG A 222 -8.78 5.22 -13.47
C ARG A 222 -8.61 5.57 -14.95
N ASP A 223 -9.48 6.40 -15.53
CA ASP A 223 -9.43 6.72 -16.97
C ASP A 223 -9.85 8.16 -17.32
N CYS A 224 -10.00 9.05 -16.33
CA CYS A 224 -10.32 10.46 -16.56
C CYS A 224 -9.64 11.36 -15.52
N CYS A 225 -9.34 12.61 -15.86
CA CYS A 225 -8.69 13.55 -14.93
C CYS A 225 -9.69 14.35 -14.08
N VAL A 226 -10.96 13.94 -14.06
CA VAL A 226 -12.06 14.75 -13.51
C VAL A 226 -12.71 14.02 -12.37
N VAL A 227 -12.52 14.56 -11.17
CA VAL A 227 -13.25 14.15 -9.99
C VAL A 227 -14.72 14.59 -10.14
N PRO A 228 -15.72 13.73 -9.85
CA PRO A 228 -17.12 14.11 -9.94
C PRO A 228 -17.44 15.38 -9.12
N LYS A 229 -18.18 16.31 -9.73
CA LYS A 229 -18.56 17.57 -9.07
C LYS A 229 -19.30 17.36 -7.74
N PRO A 230 -20.23 16.39 -7.60
CA PRO A 230 -20.88 16.12 -6.31
C PRO A 230 -19.86 15.83 -5.21
N LEU A 231 -18.86 14.99 -5.49
CA LEU A 231 -17.79 14.67 -4.54
C LEU A 231 -16.93 15.89 -4.20
N ILE A 232 -16.56 16.72 -5.19
CA ILE A 232 -15.80 17.97 -4.94
C ILE A 232 -16.56 18.89 -3.98
N LEU A 233 -17.85 19.12 -4.24
CA LEU A 233 -18.68 20.01 -3.44
C LEU A 233 -18.87 19.47 -2.02
N TYR A 234 -19.16 18.18 -1.90
CA TYR A 234 -19.35 17.53 -0.62
C TYR A 234 -18.06 17.49 0.23
N ALA A 235 -16.93 17.10 -0.37
CA ALA A 235 -15.64 17.11 0.31
C ALA A 235 -15.26 18.51 0.78
N LYS A 236 -15.44 19.54 -0.07
CA LYS A 236 -15.22 20.95 0.31
C LYS A 236 -16.10 21.38 1.48
N GLN A 237 -17.38 21.00 1.48
CA GLN A 237 -18.30 21.28 2.58
C GLN A 237 -17.85 20.61 3.89
N GLN A 238 -17.34 19.38 3.82
CA GLN A 238 -16.85 18.63 4.97
C GLN A 238 -15.39 18.95 5.35
N GLN A 239 -14.75 19.90 4.64
CA GLN A 239 -13.35 20.30 4.80
C GLN A 239 -12.36 19.14 4.60
N ILE A 240 -12.64 18.30 3.60
CA ILE A 240 -11.83 17.15 3.20
C ILE A 240 -11.12 17.48 1.89
N GLU A 241 -9.79 17.37 1.90
CA GLU A 241 -8.97 17.54 0.71
C GLU A 241 -9.05 16.28 -0.18
N LEU A 242 -9.28 16.49 -1.48
CA LEU A 242 -9.28 15.41 -2.46
C LEU A 242 -7.91 15.35 -3.14
N LEU A 243 -7.28 14.18 -3.07
CA LEU A 243 -6.00 13.91 -3.72
C LEU A 243 -6.18 12.77 -4.73
N THR A 244 -5.44 12.80 -5.84
CA THR A 244 -5.47 11.71 -6.82
C THR A 244 -4.29 10.75 -6.62
N HIS A 245 -4.51 9.46 -6.88
CA HIS A 245 -3.42 8.47 -6.90
C HIS A 245 -3.61 7.44 -8.01
N ASN A 246 -2.54 6.69 -8.31
CA ASN A 246 -2.53 5.60 -9.28
C ASN A 246 -2.11 4.28 -8.59
N ASP A 247 -2.75 3.98 -7.46
CA ASP A 247 -2.42 2.77 -6.70
C ASP A 247 -3.32 1.62 -7.17
N CYS A 248 -2.76 0.41 -7.19
CA CYS A 248 -3.53 -0.79 -7.47
C CYS A 248 -4.39 -1.22 -6.28
N THR A 249 -5.59 -1.74 -6.56
CA THR A 249 -6.47 -2.34 -5.52
C THR A 249 -5.80 -3.51 -4.82
N ASN A 250 -5.17 -4.41 -5.58
CA ASN A 250 -4.38 -5.51 -5.04
C ASN A 250 -2.89 -5.22 -5.22
N ILE A 251 -2.32 -4.48 -4.26
CA ILE A 251 -0.94 -4.00 -4.34
C ILE A 251 0.11 -5.12 -4.23
N LEU A 252 -0.20 -6.22 -3.53
CA LEU A 252 0.69 -7.36 -3.36
C LEU A 252 -0.09 -8.68 -3.36
N PRO A 253 -0.42 -9.23 -4.55
CA PRO A 253 -1.07 -10.52 -4.66
C PRO A 253 -0.19 -11.65 -4.08
N ARG A 254 -0.83 -12.66 -3.48
CA ARG A 254 -0.14 -13.83 -2.89
C ARG A 254 0.76 -14.56 -3.88
N GLY A 255 0.32 -14.72 -5.13
CA GLY A 255 1.13 -15.32 -6.20
C GLY A 255 2.39 -14.51 -6.50
N THR A 256 2.27 -13.19 -6.57
CA THR A 256 3.39 -12.27 -6.80
C THR A 256 4.39 -12.30 -5.65
N LEU A 257 3.92 -12.29 -4.40
CA LEU A 257 4.78 -12.45 -3.22
C LEU A 257 5.57 -13.77 -3.28
N ARG A 258 4.89 -14.88 -3.60
CA ARG A 258 5.51 -16.20 -3.73
C ARG A 258 6.55 -16.24 -4.85
N GLN A 259 6.30 -15.57 -5.97
CA GLN A 259 7.27 -15.44 -7.06
C GLN A 259 8.49 -14.61 -6.66
N ILE A 260 8.30 -13.50 -5.94
CA ILE A 260 9.39 -12.65 -5.46
C ILE A 260 10.31 -13.39 -4.49
N LEU A 261 9.73 -14.19 -3.58
CA LEU A 261 10.50 -14.92 -2.58
C LEU A 261 10.96 -16.32 -3.04
N GLY A 262 10.44 -16.81 -4.17
CA GLY A 262 10.70 -18.16 -4.69
C GLY A 262 12.12 -18.37 -5.22
N SER A 263 12.40 -19.57 -5.72
CA SER A 263 13.69 -20.00 -6.26
C SER A 263 13.81 -19.95 -7.79
N GLY A 264 12.84 -19.33 -8.47
CA GLY A 264 12.89 -19.11 -9.92
C GLY A 264 13.89 -18.02 -10.34
N GLU A 265 14.05 -17.81 -11.64
CA GLU A 265 14.98 -16.83 -12.23
C GLU A 265 14.80 -15.40 -11.71
N GLU A 266 13.56 -15.02 -11.40
CA GLU A 266 13.24 -13.71 -10.83
C GLU A 266 13.13 -13.71 -9.29
N GLY A 267 13.25 -14.87 -8.63
CA GLY A 267 13.01 -15.04 -7.21
C GLY A 267 14.27 -14.84 -6.35
N SER A 268 14.09 -14.46 -5.09
CA SER A 268 15.20 -14.18 -4.17
C SER A 268 15.76 -15.42 -3.45
N GLY A 269 15.16 -16.59 -3.65
CA GLY A 269 15.60 -17.85 -3.04
C GLY A 269 15.34 -17.94 -1.53
N VAL A 270 14.49 -17.07 -0.98
CA VAL A 270 14.10 -17.09 0.45
C VAL A 270 13.19 -18.29 0.75
N LEU A 271 12.28 -18.62 -0.17
CA LEU A 271 11.44 -19.81 -0.08
C LEU A 271 12.11 -21.02 -0.74
N ALA A 272 11.86 -22.19 -0.16
CA ALA A 272 12.24 -23.45 -0.76
C ALA A 272 11.47 -23.68 -2.07
N GLY A 273 12.12 -24.33 -3.03
CA GLY A 273 11.49 -24.73 -4.29
C GLY A 273 12.43 -25.61 -5.11
N ASN A 274 12.07 -25.88 -6.38
CA ASN A 274 12.79 -26.84 -7.22
C ASN A 274 14.29 -26.51 -7.33
N GLY A 275 15.13 -27.27 -6.62
CA GLY A 275 16.59 -27.09 -6.59
C GLY A 275 17.16 -26.29 -5.41
N ASN A 276 16.32 -25.66 -4.58
CA ASN A 276 16.70 -24.96 -3.35
C ASN A 276 16.01 -25.56 -2.12
N ASP A 277 16.65 -26.55 -1.51
CA ASP A 277 16.16 -27.23 -0.29
C ASP A 277 16.43 -26.47 1.01
N GLU A 278 17.30 -25.45 0.97
CA GLU A 278 17.72 -24.66 2.13
C GLU A 278 16.78 -23.48 2.43
N GLY A 279 15.86 -23.15 1.52
CA GLY A 279 14.87 -22.10 1.71
C GLY A 279 13.80 -22.41 2.76
N LEU A 280 13.04 -21.39 3.16
CA LEU A 280 11.90 -21.53 4.06
C LEU A 280 10.79 -22.36 3.40
N ARG A 281 10.30 -23.38 4.11
CA ARG A 281 9.19 -24.23 3.67
C ARG A 281 7.87 -23.70 4.23
N GLY A 282 6.81 -23.86 3.45
CA GLY A 282 5.48 -23.40 3.80
C GLY A 282 4.90 -22.47 2.74
N ASP A 283 3.80 -21.82 3.12
CA ASP A 283 3.12 -20.87 2.27
C ASP A 283 3.16 -19.47 2.86
N VAL A 284 3.27 -18.47 1.98
CA VAL A 284 3.37 -17.06 2.38
C VAL A 284 2.06 -16.34 2.11
N GLU A 285 1.53 -15.67 3.11
CA GLU A 285 0.33 -14.84 3.01
C GLU A 285 0.68 -13.38 3.34
N PRO A 286 0.50 -12.45 2.39
CA PRO A 286 0.74 -11.04 2.64
C PRO A 286 -0.31 -10.50 3.62
N GLN A 287 0.13 -9.72 4.61
CA GLN A 287 -0.71 -9.21 5.70
C GLN A 287 -1.10 -7.75 5.47
N TRP A 288 -0.12 -6.90 5.15
CA TRP A 288 -0.34 -5.49 4.84
C TRP A 288 0.86 -4.94 4.08
N VAL A 289 0.63 -3.84 3.37
CA VAL A 289 1.69 -3.07 2.70
C VAL A 289 1.58 -1.62 3.14
N VAL A 290 2.71 -0.99 3.43
CA VAL A 290 2.78 0.44 3.71
C VAL A 290 3.70 1.10 2.70
N LYS A 291 3.26 2.23 2.16
CA LYS A 291 4.01 3.13 1.29
C LYS A 291 4.29 4.39 2.08
N TYR A 292 5.52 4.92 2.02
CA TYR A 292 5.86 6.18 2.65
C TYR A 292 6.57 7.11 1.67
N THR A 293 6.38 8.40 1.88
CA THR A 293 7.06 9.48 1.14
C THR A 293 7.39 10.60 2.12
N ALA A 294 8.63 11.03 2.15
CA ALA A 294 9.12 12.19 2.90
C ALA A 294 9.54 13.30 1.93
N VAL A 295 8.86 14.43 2.00
CA VAL A 295 9.08 15.60 1.14
C VAL A 295 9.65 16.74 1.97
N VAL A 296 10.74 17.35 1.51
CA VAL A 296 11.31 18.56 2.13
C VAL A 296 10.42 19.74 1.79
N LYS A 297 9.79 20.37 2.80
CA LYS A 297 8.79 21.44 2.66
C LYS A 297 9.26 22.60 1.80
N ASP A 298 10.42 23.14 2.10
CA ASP A 298 10.93 24.36 1.46
C ASP A 298 11.32 24.16 -0.01
N ARG A 299 11.61 22.92 -0.40
CA ARG A 299 12.12 22.58 -1.73
C ARG A 299 11.11 21.79 -2.58
N GLY A 300 10.09 21.22 -1.96
CA GLY A 300 9.15 20.30 -2.63
C GLY A 300 9.82 19.04 -3.18
N VAL A 301 11.00 18.66 -2.67
CA VAL A 301 11.78 17.53 -3.17
C VAL A 301 11.50 16.29 -2.32
N VAL A 302 11.21 15.17 -2.98
CA VAL A 302 11.10 13.86 -2.33
C VAL A 302 12.51 13.37 -2.00
N GLU A 303 12.85 13.32 -0.70
CA GLU A 303 14.14 12.81 -0.24
C GLU A 303 14.10 11.29 -0.03
N SER A 304 13.00 10.81 0.56
CA SER A 304 12.84 9.39 0.85
C SER A 304 11.47 8.90 0.42
N LYS A 305 11.46 7.80 -0.33
CA LYS A 305 10.25 7.10 -0.74
C LYS A 305 10.52 5.61 -0.67
N GLY A 306 9.54 4.84 -0.22
CA GLY A 306 9.69 3.40 -0.18
C GLY A 306 8.45 2.69 0.33
N TYR A 307 8.62 1.38 0.51
CA TYR A 307 7.58 0.48 0.95
C TYR A 307 8.12 -0.50 1.99
N PHE A 308 7.26 -0.86 2.94
CA PHE A 308 7.38 -2.11 3.68
C PHE A 308 6.19 -3.01 3.34
N ALA A 309 6.43 -4.30 3.25
CA ALA A 309 5.38 -5.31 3.15
C ALA A 309 5.62 -6.37 4.21
N VAL A 310 4.57 -6.75 4.93
CA VAL A 310 4.65 -7.83 5.91
C VAL A 310 3.88 -9.03 5.40
N ALA A 311 4.47 -10.20 5.55
CA ALA A 311 3.85 -11.48 5.23
C ALA A 311 4.01 -12.47 6.39
N GLU A 312 3.12 -13.46 6.44
CA GLU A 312 3.23 -14.59 7.33
C GLU A 312 3.58 -15.85 6.54
N LEU A 313 4.65 -16.52 6.97
CA LEU A 313 4.93 -17.89 6.58
C LEU A 313 4.12 -18.82 7.48
N ARG A 314 3.20 -19.57 6.87
CA ARG A 314 2.42 -20.64 7.48
C ARG A 314 3.04 -21.98 7.13
N ASP A 315 3.12 -22.87 8.10
CA ASP A 315 3.54 -24.24 7.86
C ASP A 315 2.51 -24.91 6.93
N SER A 316 3.03 -25.63 5.92
CA SER A 316 2.23 -26.37 4.93
C SER A 316 1.68 -27.66 5.50
#